data_AF-A0A6A4I0N6-F1
#
_entry.id   AF-A0A6A4I0N6-F1
#
_cell.length_a   1.000
_cell.length_b   1.000
_cell.length_c   1.000
_cell.angle_alpha   90.00
_cell.angle_beta   90.00
_cell.angle_gamma   90.00
#
_symmetry.space_group_name_H-M   'P 1'
#
loop_
_entity.id
_entity.type
_entity.pdbx_description
1 polymer ?
#
loop_
_entity_poly.entity_id
_entity_poly.type
_entity_poly.pdbx_seq_one_letter_code
_entity_poly.pdbx_strand_id
1 'polypeptide(L)'
;MSTIPPMSEKLRSVIWCIRPEFAEINEILRLGLKDLDDYDTEIHELQSRILYTNLRKKRLEEHLEKLRSLKAPIRKLPNELLLHIFMFCCNQDELHQGFGRPKLNALAISAVCARWRDLAESRPSLWCSLSVVLSSSEEEFEESEHAIVAMLKYYLAHSKDWQLSLDINADVWWEEAEGIDHPALVLLASQSHCWRDLSFN
;
A
#
# COMPACT_ATOMS: atom_id res chain seq x y z
N MET A 1 27.37 41.04 5.84
CA MET A 1 28.10 40.80 7.10
C MET A 1 28.06 42.07 7.92
N SER A 2 27.16 42.15 8.90
CA SER A 2 27.17 43.20 9.92
C SER A 2 27.06 42.50 11.28
N THR A 3 28.12 42.59 12.06
CA THR A 3 28.31 41.90 13.32
C THR A 3 27.70 42.75 14.43
N ILE A 4 26.58 42.29 15.00
CA ILE A 4 25.93 42.95 16.13
C ILE A 4 26.75 42.64 17.40
N PRO A 5 27.21 43.65 18.17
CA PRO A 5 28.01 43.42 19.38
C PRO A 5 27.19 42.84 20.54
N PRO A 6 27.81 42.16 21.53
CA PRO A 6 27.08 41.41 22.56
C PRO A 6 26.38 42.32 23.58
N MET A 7 25.06 42.19 23.68
CA MET A 7 24.15 42.95 24.57
C MET A 7 24.31 42.66 26.08
N SER A 8 25.22 41.77 26.47
CA SER A 8 25.25 41.16 27.81
C SER A 8 25.72 42.09 28.95
N GLU A 9 26.47 43.16 28.66
CA GLU A 9 26.95 44.11 29.69
C GLU A 9 25.92 45.19 30.06
N LYS A 10 24.92 45.45 29.21
CA LYS A 10 23.95 46.54 29.42
C LYS A 10 22.79 46.19 30.36
N LEU A 11 22.58 44.90 30.66
CA LEU A 11 21.44 44.42 31.46
C LEU A 11 21.61 44.57 32.98
N ARG A 12 22.78 45.02 33.48
CA ARG A 12 23.08 45.08 34.93
C ARG A 12 22.96 46.46 35.59
N SER A 13 22.61 47.52 34.86
CA SER A 13 22.52 48.87 35.43
C SER A 13 21.08 49.23 35.83
N VAL A 14 20.87 49.43 37.14
CA VAL A 14 19.55 49.66 37.79
C VAL A 14 18.99 51.08 37.57
N ILE A 15 19.66 51.94 36.81
CA ILE A 15 19.18 53.30 36.53
C ILE A 15 18.84 53.41 35.04
N TRP A 16 17.72 52.81 34.65
CA TRP A 16 17.15 52.95 33.30
C TRP A 16 15.84 53.73 33.35
N CYS A 17 15.86 54.91 33.95
CA CYS A 17 14.75 55.84 33.82
C CYS A 17 15.33 57.21 33.48
N ILE A 18 14.95 57.74 32.30
CA ILE A 18 15.29 59.06 31.74
C ILE A 18 16.52 59.06 30.79
N ARG A 19 16.37 58.59 29.54
CA ARG A 19 17.22 59.02 28.40
C ARG A 19 16.50 58.82 27.04
N PRO A 20 16.69 59.71 26.04
CA PRO A 20 16.12 59.60 24.68
C PRO A 20 16.53 58.32 23.93
N GLU A 21 17.57 57.63 24.40
CA GLU A 21 18.03 56.33 23.90
C GLU A 21 17.00 55.20 24.08
N PHE A 22 16.08 55.30 25.05
CA PHE A 22 15.04 54.28 25.22
C PHE A 22 13.99 54.32 24.11
N ALA A 23 13.67 55.52 23.61
CA ALA A 23 12.76 55.67 22.47
C ALA A 23 13.38 55.12 21.19
N GLU A 24 14.67 55.35 20.99
CA GLU A 24 15.44 54.80 19.86
C GLU A 24 15.54 53.27 19.92
N ILE A 25 15.77 52.70 21.11
CA ILE A 25 15.78 51.24 21.31
C ILE A 25 14.40 50.63 21.06
N ASN A 26 13.32 51.25 21.53
CA ASN A 26 11.96 50.77 21.30
C ASN A 26 11.58 50.83 19.81
N GLU A 27 12.04 51.85 19.08
CA GLU A 27 11.79 51.93 17.64
C GLU A 27 12.56 50.86 16.87
N ILE A 28 13.83 50.59 17.24
CA ILE A 28 14.60 49.48 16.67
C ILE A 28 13.91 48.13 16.95
N LEU A 29 13.42 47.92 18.17
CA LEU A 29 12.66 46.72 18.53
C LEU A 29 11.38 46.61 17.70
N ARG A 30 10.64 47.71 17.54
CA ARG A 30 9.40 47.73 16.75
C ARG A 30 9.66 47.37 15.29
N LEU A 31 10.72 47.91 14.69
CA LEU A 31 11.13 47.59 13.32
C LEU A 31 11.57 46.13 13.19
N GLY A 32 12.40 45.64 14.11
CA GLY A 32 12.84 44.25 14.09
C GLY A 32 11.71 43.24 14.29
N LEU A 33 10.71 43.56 15.12
CA LEU A 33 9.50 42.74 15.27
C LEU A 33 8.64 42.73 14.00
N LYS A 34 8.54 43.89 13.32
CA LYS A 34 7.83 43.96 12.04
C LYS A 34 8.53 43.14 10.97
N ASP A 35 9.85 43.28 10.83
CA ASP A 35 10.61 42.50 9.86
C ASP A 35 10.47 40.99 10.11
N LEU A 36 10.40 40.56 11.36
CA LEU A 36 10.16 39.15 11.71
C LEU A 36 8.78 38.67 11.22
N ASP A 37 7.73 39.46 11.41
CA ASP A 37 6.36 39.16 10.92
C ASP A 37 6.29 39.15 9.39
N ASP A 38 6.99 40.08 8.73
CA ASP A 38 7.12 40.14 7.28
C ASP A 38 7.82 38.87 6.75
N TYR A 39 8.91 38.41 7.40
CA TYR A 39 9.60 37.17 7.04
C TYR A 39 8.76 35.92 7.32
N ASP A 40 8.02 35.86 8.43
CA ASP A 40 7.12 34.73 8.73
C ASP A 40 6.03 34.62 7.65
N THR A 41 5.49 35.76 7.19
CA THR A 41 4.55 35.81 6.08
C THR A 41 5.17 35.29 4.78
N GLU A 42 6.38 35.75 4.42
CA GLU A 42 7.08 35.27 3.22
C GLU A 42 7.38 33.76 3.30
N ILE A 43 7.79 33.26 4.46
CA ILE A 43 8.00 31.82 4.70
C ILE A 43 6.71 31.04 4.45
N HIS A 44 5.58 31.50 5.00
CA HIS A 44 4.29 30.84 4.79
C HIS A 44 3.84 30.82 3.32
N GLU A 45 4.07 31.91 2.60
CA GLU A 45 3.77 32.00 1.17
C GLU A 45 4.63 31.03 0.34
N LEU A 46 5.94 31.00 0.60
CA LEU A 46 6.88 30.10 -0.08
C LEU A 46 6.57 28.63 0.23
N GLN A 47 6.29 28.30 1.49
CA GLN A 47 5.87 26.95 1.88
C GLN A 47 4.60 26.51 1.15
N SER A 48 3.61 27.41 1.05
CA SER A 48 2.38 27.15 0.30
C SER A 48 2.66 26.91 -1.19
N ARG A 49 3.57 27.69 -1.77
CA ARG A 49 3.98 27.55 -3.17
C ARG A 49 4.71 26.22 -3.43
N ILE A 50 5.57 25.80 -2.52
CA ILE A 50 6.29 24.52 -2.58
C ILE A 50 5.27 23.38 -2.55
N LEU A 51 4.33 23.40 -1.59
CA LEU A 51 3.31 22.38 -1.46
C LEU A 51 2.45 22.26 -2.74
N TYR A 52 1.95 23.39 -3.25
CA TYR A 52 1.18 23.43 -4.49
C TYR A 52 1.96 22.86 -5.69
N THR A 53 3.22 23.26 -5.83
CA THR A 53 4.06 22.82 -6.95
C THR A 53 4.37 21.33 -6.87
N ASN A 54 4.66 20.81 -5.67
CA ASN A 54 4.88 19.38 -5.45
C ASN A 54 3.63 18.55 -5.76
N LEU A 55 2.45 19.01 -5.37
CA LEU A 55 1.20 18.33 -5.72
C LEU A 55 1.00 18.26 -7.24
N ARG A 56 1.26 19.36 -7.96
CA ARG A 56 1.18 19.37 -9.43
C ARG A 56 2.21 18.46 -10.09
N LYS A 57 3.44 18.45 -9.58
CA LYS A 57 4.50 17.54 -10.05
C LYS A 57 4.08 16.09 -9.88
N LYS A 58 3.63 15.70 -8.69
CA LYS A 58 3.16 14.32 -8.40
C LYS A 58 2.03 13.90 -9.34
N ARG A 59 1.04 14.77 -9.55
CA ARG A 59 -0.06 14.50 -10.49
C ARG A 59 0.43 14.28 -11.93
N LEU A 60 1.43 15.06 -12.36
CA LEU A 60 2.03 14.91 -13.69
C LEU A 60 2.83 13.61 -13.80
N GLU A 61 3.63 13.27 -12.78
CA GLU A 61 4.36 12.00 -12.71
C GLU A 61 3.42 10.81 -12.80
N GLU A 62 2.33 10.79 -12.02
CA GLU A 62 1.30 9.74 -12.10
C GLU A 62 0.66 9.65 -13.49
N HIS A 63 0.42 10.79 -14.16
CA HIS A 63 -0.11 10.81 -15.52
C HIS A 63 0.89 10.25 -16.54
N LEU A 64 2.16 10.64 -16.42
CA LEU A 64 3.24 10.16 -17.29
C LEU A 64 3.47 8.66 -17.11
N GLU A 65 3.43 8.14 -15.89
CA GLU A 65 3.52 6.70 -15.63
C GLU A 65 2.37 5.93 -16.26
N LYS A 66 1.13 6.45 -16.20
CA LYS A 66 0.00 5.86 -16.92
C LYS A 66 0.27 5.79 -18.43
N LEU A 67 0.75 6.87 -19.04
CA LEU A 67 1.09 6.90 -20.47
C LEU A 67 2.25 5.96 -20.83
N ARG A 68 3.29 5.88 -19.99
CA ARG A 68 4.39 4.93 -20.16
C ARG A 68 3.88 3.49 -20.12
N SER A 69 2.98 3.19 -19.18
CA SER A 69 2.34 1.88 -19.10
C SER A 69 1.62 1.54 -20.41
N LEU A 70 0.92 2.49 -21.05
CA LEU A 70 0.22 2.24 -22.32
C LEU A 70 1.17 1.81 -23.44
N LYS A 71 2.44 2.23 -23.38
CA LYS A 71 3.48 1.83 -24.34
C LYS A 71 4.19 0.52 -23.98
N ALA A 72 3.88 -0.08 -22.83
CA ALA A 72 4.54 -1.30 -22.37
C ALA A 72 4.37 -2.44 -23.40
N PRO A 73 5.45 -3.17 -23.76
CA PRO A 73 5.40 -4.25 -24.76
C PRO A 73 4.35 -5.31 -24.46
N ILE A 74 4.08 -5.57 -23.17
CA ILE A 74 3.10 -6.55 -22.71
C ILE A 74 1.69 -6.29 -23.24
N ARG A 75 1.34 -5.04 -23.56
CA ARG A 75 0.05 -4.68 -24.17
C ARG A 75 -0.06 -5.10 -25.63
N LYS A 76 1.07 -5.33 -26.31
CA LYS A 76 1.13 -5.78 -27.71
C LYS A 76 1.18 -7.30 -27.85
N LEU A 77 1.37 -8.04 -26.76
CA LEU A 77 1.35 -9.50 -26.81
C LEU A 77 -0.03 -9.98 -27.27
N PRO A 78 -0.11 -11.03 -28.09
CA PRO A 78 -1.35 -11.77 -28.34
C PRO A 78 -1.93 -12.37 -27.06
N ASN A 79 -3.21 -12.70 -27.09
CA ASN A 79 -3.92 -13.27 -25.93
C ASN A 79 -3.37 -14.63 -25.55
N GLU A 80 -2.95 -15.43 -26.53
CA GLU A 80 -2.38 -16.76 -26.35
C GLU A 80 -1.08 -16.68 -25.53
N LEU A 81 -0.21 -15.72 -25.84
CA LEU A 81 1.04 -15.54 -25.10
C LEU A 81 0.79 -15.03 -23.67
N LEU A 82 -0.18 -14.15 -23.47
CA LEU A 82 -0.57 -13.74 -22.13
C LEU A 82 -1.10 -14.91 -21.30
N LEU A 83 -1.99 -15.73 -21.87
CA LEU A 83 -2.50 -16.93 -21.21
C LEU A 83 -1.38 -17.94 -20.89
N HIS A 84 -0.42 -18.13 -21.79
CA HIS A 84 0.76 -18.95 -21.52
C HIS A 84 1.58 -18.42 -20.36
N ILE A 85 1.80 -17.10 -20.28
CA ILE A 85 2.49 -16.47 -19.14
C ILE A 85 1.69 -16.67 -17.85
N PHE A 86 0.36 -16.47 -17.88
CA PHE A 86 -0.49 -16.64 -16.70
C PHE A 86 -0.42 -18.07 -16.16
N MET A 87 -0.55 -19.06 -17.04
CA MET A 87 -0.45 -20.47 -16.68
C MET A 87 0.92 -20.79 -16.08
N PHE A 88 2.00 -20.24 -16.66
CA PHE A 88 3.34 -20.40 -16.12
C PHE A 88 3.48 -19.78 -14.73
N CYS A 89 2.87 -18.62 -14.47
CA CYS A 89 2.94 -17.95 -13.17
C CYS A 89 2.07 -18.64 -12.09
N CYS A 90 0.89 -19.13 -12.44
CA CYS A 90 -0.04 -19.76 -11.49
C CYS A 90 0.30 -21.21 -11.18
N ASN A 91 0.87 -21.96 -12.14
CA ASN A 91 1.16 -23.38 -12.01
C ASN A 91 2.65 -23.69 -11.80
N GLN A 92 3.42 -22.77 -11.19
CA GLN A 92 4.78 -23.11 -10.77
C GLN A 92 4.71 -24.21 -9.72
N ASP A 93 4.99 -25.45 -10.13
CA ASP A 93 5.23 -26.58 -9.26
C ASP A 93 6.33 -26.23 -8.24
N GLU A 94 6.23 -26.82 -7.07
CA GLU A 94 7.01 -26.51 -5.87
C GLU A 94 8.53 -26.65 -6.03
N LEU A 95 8.97 -27.28 -7.12
CA LEU A 95 10.37 -27.49 -7.48
C LEU A 95 11.14 -26.19 -7.76
N HIS A 96 10.46 -25.05 -7.93
CA HIS A 96 11.07 -23.73 -8.11
C HIS A 96 10.88 -22.78 -6.92
N GLN A 97 10.42 -23.27 -5.75
CA GLN A 97 10.35 -22.47 -4.52
C GLN A 97 11.72 -22.14 -3.89
N GLY A 98 12.78 -22.10 -4.70
CA GLY A 98 13.97 -21.34 -4.34
C GLY A 98 13.61 -19.86 -4.33
N PHE A 99 13.70 -19.22 -3.16
CA PHE A 99 13.57 -17.78 -2.95
C PHE A 99 12.15 -17.20 -2.79
N GLY A 100 11.37 -17.68 -1.82
CA GLY A 100 10.43 -16.85 -1.02
C GLY A 100 9.48 -15.90 -1.76
N ARG A 101 9.16 -16.15 -3.03
CA ARG A 101 8.25 -15.31 -3.82
C ARG A 101 6.85 -15.91 -3.75
N PRO A 102 5.84 -15.14 -3.32
CA PRO A 102 4.48 -15.62 -3.29
C PRO A 102 4.05 -16.04 -4.70
N LYS A 103 3.43 -17.22 -4.84
CA LYS A 103 2.86 -17.70 -6.10
C LYS A 103 1.87 -16.64 -6.61
N LEU A 104 2.05 -16.18 -7.84
CA LEU A 104 1.11 -15.26 -8.48
C LEU A 104 -0.18 -16.02 -8.78
N ASN A 105 -1.27 -15.66 -8.11
CA ASN A 105 -2.56 -16.34 -8.26
C ASN A 105 -3.46 -15.66 -9.31
N ALA A 106 -4.51 -16.35 -9.76
CA ALA A 106 -5.41 -15.84 -10.79
C ALA A 106 -6.06 -14.51 -10.40
N LEU A 107 -6.35 -14.31 -9.10
CA LEU A 107 -6.88 -13.07 -8.57
C LEU A 107 -5.92 -11.89 -8.83
N ALA A 108 -4.63 -12.05 -8.51
CA ALA A 108 -3.62 -11.03 -8.73
C ALA A 108 -3.46 -10.69 -10.22
N ILE A 109 -3.53 -11.70 -11.11
CA ILE A 109 -3.51 -11.48 -12.56
C ILE A 109 -4.75 -10.69 -13.02
N SER A 110 -5.94 -11.09 -12.53
CA SER A 110 -7.22 -10.45 -12.89
C SER A 110 -7.34 -8.98 -12.41
N ALA A 111 -6.56 -8.60 -11.40
CA ALA A 111 -6.54 -7.24 -10.85
C ALA A 111 -5.74 -6.24 -11.73
N VAL A 112 -4.91 -6.71 -12.67
CA VAL A 112 -3.99 -5.84 -13.43
C VAL A 112 -4.74 -4.91 -14.40
N CYS A 113 -5.63 -5.46 -15.23
CA CYS A 113 -6.48 -4.67 -16.13
C CYS A 113 -7.67 -5.49 -16.64
N ALA A 114 -8.67 -4.83 -17.23
CA ALA A 114 -9.86 -5.49 -17.79
C ALA A 114 -9.51 -6.64 -18.75
N ARG A 115 -8.56 -6.42 -19.68
CA ARG A 115 -8.13 -7.46 -20.61
C ARG A 115 -7.55 -8.70 -19.92
N TRP A 116 -6.78 -8.51 -18.84
CA TRP A 116 -6.20 -9.63 -18.10
C TRP A 116 -7.27 -10.39 -17.32
N ARG A 117 -8.24 -9.66 -16.77
CA ARG A 117 -9.43 -10.24 -16.15
C ARG A 117 -10.21 -11.10 -17.13
N ASP A 118 -10.59 -10.55 -18.29
CA ASP A 118 -11.36 -11.28 -19.31
C ASP A 118 -10.65 -12.57 -19.74
N LEU A 119 -9.32 -12.50 -19.91
CA LEU A 119 -8.51 -13.67 -20.24
C LEU A 119 -8.45 -14.67 -19.09
N ALA A 120 -8.24 -14.21 -17.86
CA ALA A 120 -8.23 -15.08 -16.69
C ALA A 120 -9.57 -15.79 -16.49
N GLU A 121 -10.68 -15.08 -16.63
CA GLU A 121 -12.04 -15.64 -16.53
C GLU A 121 -12.36 -16.61 -17.69
N SER A 122 -11.83 -16.37 -18.88
CA SER A 122 -11.97 -17.29 -20.02
C SER A 122 -11.28 -18.65 -19.82
N ARG A 123 -10.38 -18.75 -18.84
CA ARG A 123 -9.52 -19.91 -18.62
C ARG A 123 -9.70 -20.45 -17.18
N PRO A 124 -10.69 -21.33 -16.95
CA PRO A 124 -10.97 -21.91 -15.63
C PRO A 124 -9.76 -22.57 -14.96
N SER A 125 -8.83 -23.15 -15.76
CA SER A 125 -7.63 -23.81 -15.24
C SER A 125 -6.70 -22.89 -14.42
N LEU A 126 -6.80 -21.57 -14.57
CA LEU A 126 -6.05 -20.61 -13.74
C LEU A 126 -6.61 -20.52 -12.31
N TRP A 127 -7.90 -20.77 -12.15
CA TRP A 127 -8.62 -20.70 -10.87
C TRP A 127 -8.60 -22.04 -10.13
N CYS A 128 -7.89 -23.04 -10.65
CA CYS A 128 -7.80 -24.38 -10.06
C CYS A 128 -6.76 -24.52 -8.95
N SER A 129 -5.89 -23.53 -8.71
CA SER A 129 -4.86 -23.60 -7.69
C SER A 129 -4.99 -22.41 -6.74
N LEU A 130 -5.23 -22.70 -5.47
CA LEU A 130 -5.34 -21.68 -4.43
C LEU A 130 -4.49 -22.08 -3.22
N SER A 131 -3.69 -21.14 -2.74
CA SER A 131 -3.01 -21.24 -1.45
C SER A 131 -3.62 -20.21 -0.51
N VAL A 132 -4.10 -20.66 0.65
CA VAL A 132 -4.71 -19.80 1.67
C VAL A 132 -3.89 -19.92 2.93
N VAL A 133 -3.46 -18.78 3.46
CA VAL A 133 -2.87 -18.69 4.79
C VAL A 133 -3.98 -18.33 5.76
N LEU A 134 -4.20 -19.17 6.77
CA LEU A 134 -5.13 -18.91 7.86
C LEU A 134 -4.30 -18.48 9.08
N SER A 135 -4.43 -17.23 9.51
CA SER A 135 -3.73 -16.65 10.67
C SER A 135 -4.72 -16.15 11.70
N SER A 136 -4.51 -16.45 12.98
CA SER A 136 -5.43 -16.16 14.08
C SER A 136 -4.97 -14.99 14.98
N SER A 137 -4.45 -13.90 14.42
CA SER A 137 -3.99 -12.77 15.25
C SER A 137 -5.16 -11.89 15.74
N GLU A 138 -5.28 -11.76 17.07
CA GLU A 138 -6.36 -11.10 17.85
C GLU A 138 -6.72 -9.66 17.46
N GLU A 139 -5.88 -8.98 16.68
CA GLU A 139 -6.02 -7.55 16.43
C GLU A 139 -6.74 -7.20 15.10
N GLU A 140 -6.93 -8.15 14.17
CA GLU A 140 -7.47 -7.88 12.80
C GLU A 140 -8.46 -8.96 12.29
N PHE A 141 -9.14 -9.67 13.19
CA PHE A 141 -9.87 -10.91 12.87
C PHE A 141 -11.02 -10.77 11.84
N GLU A 142 -11.91 -9.78 11.99
CA GLU A 142 -13.14 -9.78 11.19
C GLU A 142 -12.91 -9.39 9.72
N GLU A 143 -12.11 -8.37 9.42
CA GLU A 143 -11.89 -7.91 8.04
C GLU A 143 -11.09 -8.94 7.22
N SER A 144 -10.12 -9.61 7.85
CA SER A 144 -9.29 -10.63 7.21
C SER A 144 -10.11 -11.88 6.85
N GLU A 145 -10.96 -12.36 7.75
CA GLU A 145 -11.84 -13.51 7.48
C GLU A 145 -12.83 -13.24 6.34
N HIS A 146 -13.45 -12.06 6.32
CA HIS A 146 -14.38 -11.69 5.25
C HIS A 146 -13.67 -11.63 3.89
N ALA A 147 -12.44 -11.11 3.84
CA ALA A 147 -11.64 -11.07 2.62
C ALA A 147 -11.28 -12.48 2.12
N ILE A 148 -10.90 -13.39 3.02
CA ILE A 148 -10.60 -14.80 2.69
C ILE A 148 -11.86 -15.50 2.16
N VAL A 149 -13.00 -15.34 2.83
CA VAL A 149 -14.27 -15.93 2.40
C VAL A 149 -14.71 -15.36 1.04
N ALA A 150 -14.58 -14.05 0.82
CA ALA A 150 -14.91 -13.43 -0.45
C ALA A 150 -14.01 -13.93 -1.59
N MET A 151 -12.71 -14.07 -1.32
CA MET A 151 -11.75 -14.66 -2.25
C MET A 151 -12.15 -16.10 -2.60
N LEU A 152 -12.42 -16.94 -1.60
CA LEU A 152 -12.82 -18.33 -1.81
C LEU A 152 -14.07 -18.46 -2.67
N LYS A 153 -15.11 -17.69 -2.37
CA LYS A 153 -16.33 -17.62 -3.19
C LYS A 153 -16.01 -17.22 -4.63
N TYR A 154 -15.09 -16.27 -4.82
CA TYR A 154 -14.67 -15.84 -6.15
C TYR A 154 -14.00 -16.97 -6.92
N TYR A 155 -13.05 -17.69 -6.31
CA TYR A 155 -12.39 -18.83 -6.95
C TYR A 155 -13.37 -19.94 -7.32
N LEU A 156 -14.26 -20.31 -6.38
CA LEU A 156 -15.29 -21.33 -6.59
C LEU A 156 -16.23 -20.98 -7.75
N ALA A 157 -16.61 -19.70 -7.90
CA ALA A 157 -17.46 -19.26 -9.00
C ALA A 157 -16.78 -19.38 -10.38
N HIS A 158 -15.45 -19.24 -10.43
CA HIS A 158 -14.69 -19.19 -11.67
C HIS A 158 -14.05 -20.52 -12.08
N SER A 159 -13.87 -21.47 -11.15
CA SER A 159 -13.38 -22.82 -11.45
C SER A 159 -14.38 -23.69 -12.21
N LYS A 160 -15.69 -23.40 -12.10
CA LYS A 160 -16.78 -24.19 -12.72
C LYS A 160 -16.64 -25.68 -12.33
N ASP A 161 -16.73 -26.60 -13.30
CA ASP A 161 -16.60 -28.05 -13.09
C ASP A 161 -15.13 -28.52 -12.93
N TRP A 162 -14.15 -27.61 -12.95
CA TRP A 162 -12.76 -28.01 -12.79
C TRP A 162 -12.44 -28.26 -11.33
N GLN A 163 -11.88 -29.44 -11.05
CA GLN A 163 -11.47 -29.78 -9.72
C GLN A 163 -10.35 -28.85 -9.23
N LEU A 164 -10.50 -28.33 -8.01
CA LEU A 164 -9.62 -27.38 -7.35
C LEU A 164 -8.54 -28.11 -6.54
N SER A 165 -7.29 -27.66 -6.63
CA SER A 165 -6.21 -28.02 -5.74
C SER A 165 -6.03 -26.90 -4.71
N LEU A 166 -6.19 -27.23 -3.44
CA LEU A 166 -6.13 -26.28 -2.34
C LEU A 166 -4.96 -26.60 -1.42
N ASP A 167 -4.15 -25.58 -1.14
CA ASP A 167 -3.07 -25.63 -0.16
C ASP A 167 -3.40 -24.71 1.01
N ILE A 168 -3.62 -25.30 2.19
CA ILE A 168 -3.94 -24.55 3.41
C ILE A 168 -2.67 -24.51 4.26
N ASN A 169 -2.13 -23.32 4.46
CA ASN A 169 -1.06 -23.08 5.41
C ASN A 169 -1.69 -22.48 6.67
N ALA A 170 -1.58 -23.19 7.78
CA ALA A 170 -2.06 -22.72 9.07
C ALA A 170 -0.87 -22.23 9.88
N ASP A 171 -0.73 -20.92 10.05
CA ASP A 171 0.33 -20.38 10.90
C ASP A 171 -0.09 -20.59 12.36
N VAL A 172 0.44 -21.67 12.95
CA VAL A 172 -0.04 -22.30 14.18
C VAL A 172 0.08 -21.37 15.39
N TRP A 173 -1.07 -20.98 15.93
CA TRP A 173 -1.31 -20.79 17.37
C TRP A 173 -2.72 -21.30 17.74
N TRP A 174 -3.13 -22.46 17.20
CA TRP A 174 -4.45 -23.06 17.46
C TRP A 174 -4.54 -23.89 18.76
N GLU A 175 -3.56 -23.81 19.66
CA GLU A 175 -3.56 -24.63 20.89
C GLU A 175 -4.70 -24.27 21.87
N GLU A 176 -5.36 -23.12 21.72
CA GLU A 176 -6.40 -22.64 22.64
C GLU A 176 -7.80 -22.51 22.01
N ALA A 177 -7.94 -22.72 20.70
CA ALA A 177 -9.21 -22.57 19.99
C ALA A 177 -10.03 -23.87 20.03
N GLU A 178 -10.58 -24.23 21.20
CA GLU A 178 -11.61 -25.26 21.29
C GLU A 178 -12.85 -24.84 20.48
N GLY A 179 -13.05 -25.45 19.31
CA GLY A 179 -14.33 -25.43 18.60
C GLY A 179 -14.63 -24.21 17.74
N ILE A 180 -13.63 -23.41 17.34
CA ILE A 180 -13.86 -22.33 16.36
C ILE A 180 -13.85 -22.94 14.95
N ASP A 181 -15.03 -23.25 14.44
CA ASP A 181 -15.26 -23.54 13.02
C ASP A 181 -14.97 -22.26 12.20
N HIS A 182 -13.74 -22.11 11.71
CA HIS A 182 -13.38 -20.95 10.89
C HIS A 182 -14.29 -20.88 9.65
N PRO A 183 -14.98 -19.76 9.35
CA PRO A 183 -15.97 -19.67 8.28
C PRO A 183 -15.43 -20.10 6.90
N ALA A 184 -14.15 -19.83 6.63
CA ALA A 184 -13.48 -20.33 5.43
C ALA A 184 -13.39 -21.87 5.39
N LEU A 185 -13.07 -22.54 6.50
CA LEU A 185 -13.00 -24.01 6.56
C LEU A 185 -14.38 -24.63 6.39
N VAL A 186 -15.43 -24.03 6.96
CA VAL A 186 -16.82 -24.47 6.74
C VAL A 186 -17.22 -24.35 5.27
N LEU A 187 -16.90 -23.21 4.63
CA LEU A 187 -17.17 -23.00 3.21
C LEU A 187 -16.42 -24.03 2.35
N LEU A 188 -15.15 -24.27 2.63
CA LEU A 188 -14.31 -25.24 1.93
C LEU A 188 -14.86 -26.68 2.07
N ALA A 189 -15.25 -27.06 3.28
CA ALA A 189 -15.87 -28.36 3.55
C ALA A 189 -17.20 -28.55 2.80
N SER A 190 -18.01 -27.48 2.72
CA SER A 190 -19.29 -27.50 1.98
C SER A 190 -19.11 -27.76 0.47
N GLN A 191 -17.96 -27.39 -0.08
CA GLN A 191 -17.62 -27.58 -1.49
C GLN A 191 -16.70 -28.79 -1.69
N SER A 192 -16.66 -29.73 -0.74
CA SER A 192 -15.74 -30.88 -0.75
C SER A 192 -15.70 -31.69 -2.06
N HIS A 193 -16.82 -31.76 -2.76
CA HIS A 193 -17.00 -32.49 -4.01
C HIS A 193 -16.23 -31.91 -5.21
N CYS A 194 -15.79 -30.66 -5.14
CA CYS A 194 -15.05 -30.01 -6.23
C CYS A 194 -13.53 -30.00 -6.02
N TRP A 195 -12.99 -30.62 -4.98
CA TRP A 195 -11.54 -30.69 -4.76
C TRP A 195 -10.91 -31.89 -5.46
N ARG A 196 -9.74 -31.67 -6.08
CA ARG A 196 -8.86 -32.72 -6.60
C ARG A 196 -7.86 -33.15 -5.54
N ASP A 197 -7.18 -32.16 -4.98
CA ASP A 197 -6.08 -32.31 -4.02
C ASP A 197 -6.27 -31.29 -2.90
N LEU A 198 -6.02 -31.71 -1.67
CA LEU A 198 -6.05 -30.88 -0.48
C LEU A 198 -4.78 -31.14 0.34
N SER A 199 -3.92 -30.14 0.49
CA SER A 199 -2.73 -30.20 1.33
C SER A 199 -2.87 -29.28 2.54
N PHE A 200 -2.33 -29.74 3.67
CA PHE A 200 -2.18 -28.96 4.90
C PHE A 200 -0.68 -28.84 5.18
N ASN A 201 -0.18 -27.61 5.22
CA ASN A 201 1.23 -27.28 5.50
C ASN A 201 1.36 -26.54 6.84
#